data_AF-A0A9E3NB85-F1
#
_entry.id   AF-A0A9E3NB85-F1
#
_cell.length_a   1.000
_cell.length_b   1.000
_cell.length_c   1.000
_cell.angle_alpha   90.00
_cell.angle_beta   90.00
_cell.angle_gamma   90.00
#
_symmetry.space_group_name_H-M   'P 1'
#
loop_
_entity.id
_entity.type
_entity.pdbx_description
1 polymer ?
#
loop_
_entity_poly.entity_id
_entity_poly.type
_entity_poly.pdbx_seq_one_letter_code
_entity_poly.pdbx_strand_id
1 'polypeptide(L)'
;GVAMLAPAMFGISVAEYAPNQVKKTVVGAGHADKHQVLVMLKILLPKAEPKSPDAADALAIAITHAHHRQSATLRLKVVEA
;
A
#
# COMPACT_ATOMS: atom_id res chain seq x y z
N GLY A 1 9.12 -14.03 7.21
CA GLY A 1 10.53 -14.03 7.65
C GLY A 1 11.48 -13.77 6.50
N VAL A 2 11.68 -14.75 5.61
CA VAL A 2 12.70 -14.66 4.54
C VAL A 2 12.51 -13.46 3.59
N ALA A 3 11.27 -13.10 3.24
CA ALA A 3 11.00 -11.94 2.38
C ALA A 3 11.42 -10.59 2.99
N MET A 4 11.55 -10.49 4.32
CA MET A 4 12.02 -9.28 5.01
C MET A 4 13.55 -9.22 5.14
N LEU A 5 14.24 -10.37 5.00
CA LEU A 5 15.71 -10.42 5.13
C LEU A 5 16.39 -9.68 3.99
N ALA A 6 15.90 -9.86 2.76
CA ALA A 6 16.47 -9.19 1.58
C ALA A 6 16.53 -7.66 1.75
N PRO A 7 15.42 -6.92 2.00
CA PRO A 7 15.49 -5.48 2.19
C PRO A 7 16.35 -5.09 3.41
N ALA A 8 16.34 -5.88 4.49
CA ALA A 8 17.20 -5.62 5.66
C ALA A 8 18.70 -5.70 5.33
N MET A 9 19.13 -6.65 4.50
CA MET A 9 20.53 -6.76 4.05
C MET A 9 20.98 -5.56 3.21
N PHE A 10 20.05 -4.86 2.56
CA PHE A 10 20.32 -3.66 1.76
C PHE A 10 20.01 -2.36 2.49
N GLY A 11 19.68 -2.39 3.80
CA GLY A 11 19.35 -1.20 4.58
C GLY A 11 18.06 -0.49 4.15
N ILE A 12 17.14 -1.21 3.49
CA ILE A 12 15.86 -0.66 3.04
C ILE A 12 14.86 -0.77 4.19
N SER A 13 14.25 0.36 4.57
CA SER A 13 13.21 0.40 5.59
C SER A 13 12.00 -0.45 5.18
N VAL A 14 11.60 -1.37 6.05
CA VAL A 14 10.41 -2.20 5.88
C VAL A 14 9.26 -1.60 6.68
N ALA A 15 8.07 -1.57 6.09
CA ALA A 15 6.84 -1.14 6.75
C ALA A 15 5.78 -2.23 6.65
N GLU A 16 5.01 -2.39 7.72
CA GLU A 16 3.92 -3.37 7.80
C GLU A 16 2.58 -2.67 7.92
N TYR A 17 1.56 -3.24 7.26
CA TYR A 17 0.21 -2.69 7.24
C TYR A 17 -0.81 -3.79 7.54
N ALA A 18 -1.72 -3.51 8.47
CA ALA A 18 -2.83 -4.40 8.74
C ALA A 18 -3.77 -4.48 7.51
N PRO A 19 -4.43 -5.63 7.25
CA PRO A 19 -5.34 -5.77 6.11
C PRO A 19 -6.45 -4.70 6.05
N ASN A 20 -7.01 -4.33 7.20
CA ASN A 20 -8.03 -3.28 7.29
C ASN A 20 -7.46 -1.89 6.96
N GLN A 21 -6.18 -1.63 7.24
CA GLN A 21 -5.52 -0.39 6.83
C GLN A 21 -5.38 -0.33 5.32
N VAL A 22 -4.94 -1.43 4.69
CA VAL A 22 -4.84 -1.52 3.22
C VAL A 22 -6.20 -1.25 2.57
N LYS A 23 -7.26 -1.91 3.04
CA LYS A 23 -8.63 -1.70 2.55
C LYS A 23 -9.10 -0.26 2.74
N LYS A 24 -8.86 0.31 3.92
CA LYS A 24 -9.23 1.70 4.24
C LYS A 24 -8.47 2.70 3.38
N THR A 25 -7.19 2.49 3.12
CA THR A 25 -6.38 3.40 2.30
C THR A 25 -6.73 3.32 0.83
N VAL A 26 -6.95 2.11 0.30
CA VAL A 26 -7.26 1.93 -1.13
C VAL A 26 -8.70 2.34 -1.42
N VAL A 27 -9.68 1.80 -0.67
CA VAL A 27 -11.12 1.93 -0.97
C VAL A 27 -11.80 3.03 -0.14
N GLY A 28 -11.18 3.51 0.94
CA GLY A 28 -11.79 4.44 1.89
C GLY A 28 -12.53 3.76 3.05
N ALA A 29 -12.78 2.46 2.97
CA ALA A 29 -13.50 1.68 3.98
C ALA A 29 -12.70 0.45 4.43
N GLY A 30 -12.47 0.31 5.74
CA GLY A 30 -11.71 -0.82 6.29
C GLY A 30 -12.37 -2.20 6.12
N HIS A 31 -13.70 -2.22 5.95
CA HIS A 31 -14.49 -3.43 5.73
C HIS A 31 -14.76 -3.71 4.25
N ALA A 32 -14.02 -3.05 3.34
CA ALA A 32 -14.22 -3.24 1.91
C ALA A 32 -14.01 -4.70 1.48
N ASP A 33 -14.80 -5.11 0.49
CA ASP A 33 -14.70 -6.42 -0.13
C ASP A 33 -13.48 -6.50 -1.07
N LYS A 34 -12.96 -7.71 -1.31
CA LYS A 34 -11.81 -7.92 -2.20
C LYS A 34 -12.10 -7.43 -3.63
N HIS A 35 -13.35 -7.53 -4.10
CA HIS A 35 -13.76 -6.98 -5.40
C HIS A 35 -13.63 -5.45 -5.45
N GLN A 36 -13.97 -4.75 -4.37
CA GLN A 36 -13.87 -3.29 -4.33
C GLN A 36 -12.41 -2.83 -4.40
N VAL A 37 -11.50 -3.57 -3.75
CA VAL A 37 -10.06 -3.33 -3.86
C VAL A 37 -9.60 -3.48 -5.31
N LEU A 38 -9.97 -4.57 -5.99
CA LEU A 38 -9.57 -4.81 -7.39
C LEU A 38 -10.09 -3.73 -8.36
N VAL A 39 -11.34 -3.29 -8.19
CA VAL A 39 -11.90 -2.18 -8.98
C VAL A 39 -11.07 -0.92 -8.76
N MET A 40 -10.75 -0.62 -7.51
CA MET A 40 -10.00 0.59 -7.18
C MET A 40 -8.55 0.53 -7.68
N LEU A 41 -7.92 -0.64 -7.70
CA LEU A 41 -6.60 -0.82 -8.31
C LEU A 41 -6.60 -0.44 -9.79
N LYS A 42 -7.65 -0.79 -10.55
CA LYS A 42 -7.78 -0.39 -11.97
C LYS A 42 -7.97 1.12 -12.14
N ILE A 43 -8.63 1.78 -11.19
CA ILE A 43 -8.81 3.23 -11.21
C ILE A 43 -7.49 3.94 -10.88
N LEU A 44 -6.78 3.49 -9.84
CA LEU A 44 -5.53 4.09 -9.38
C LEU A 44 -4.35 3.79 -10.31
N LEU A 45 -4.32 2.61 -10.91
CA LEU A 45 -3.26 2.12 -11.78
C LEU A 45 -3.86 1.55 -13.08
N PRO A 46 -4.36 2.40 -13.99
CA PRO A 46 -5.07 1.95 -15.20
C PRO A 46 -4.20 1.17 -16.19
N LYS A 47 -2.87 1.25 -16.06
CA LYS A 47 -1.90 0.49 -16.86
C LYS A 47 -1.41 -0.80 -16.18
N ALA A 48 -1.80 -1.06 -14.93
CA ALA A 48 -1.38 -2.26 -14.22
C ALA A 48 -2.27 -3.43 -14.59
N GLU A 49 -1.65 -4.52 -15.04
CA GLU A 49 -2.32 -5.78 -15.36
C GLU A 49 -1.83 -6.89 -14.40
N PRO A 50 -2.35 -6.94 -13.15
CA PRO A 50 -1.96 -7.99 -12.22
C PRO A 50 -2.43 -9.35 -12.75
N LYS A 51 -1.47 -10.23 -13.04
CA LYS A 51 -1.72 -11.57 -13.60
C LYS A 51 -2.19 -12.61 -12.57
N SER A 52 -2.10 -12.29 -11.27
CA SER A 52 -2.52 -13.17 -10.18
C SER A 52 -3.17 -12.38 -9.02
N PRO A 53 -3.95 -13.04 -8.15
CA PRO A 53 -4.49 -12.43 -6.94
C PRO A 53 -3.38 -11.87 -6.03
N ASP A 54 -2.27 -12.59 -5.89
CA ASP A 54 -1.14 -12.15 -5.06
C ASP A 54 -0.48 -10.89 -5.61
N ALA A 55 -0.39 -10.75 -6.94
CA ALA A 55 0.11 -9.55 -7.57
C ALA A 55 -0.80 -8.34 -7.30
N ALA A 56 -2.11 -8.54 -7.30
CA ALA A 56 -3.06 -7.48 -6.95
C ALA A 56 -2.94 -7.07 -5.47
N ASP A 57 -2.80 -8.05 -4.57
CA ASP A 57 -2.61 -7.78 -3.13
C ASP A 57 -1.27 -7.04 -2.87
N ALA A 58 -0.20 -7.39 -3.60
CA ALA A 58 1.07 -6.67 -3.55
C ALA A 58 0.96 -5.20 -4.03
N LEU A 59 0.21 -4.96 -5.12
CA LEU A 59 -0.07 -3.59 -5.59
C LEU A 59 -0.87 -2.79 -4.56
N ALA A 60 -1.86 -3.40 -3.91
CA ALA A 60 -2.63 -2.74 -2.85
C ALA A 60 -1.75 -2.33 -1.67
N ILE A 61 -0.81 -3.19 -1.25
CA ILE A 61 0.18 -2.87 -0.21
C ILE A 61 1.09 -1.72 -0.65
N ALA A 62 1.58 -1.74 -1.90
CA ALA A 62 2.44 -0.70 -2.44
C ALA A 62 1.75 0.68 -2.46
N ILE A 63 0.48 0.72 -2.89
CA ILE A 63 -0.35 1.95 -2.85
C ILE A 63 -0.50 2.41 -1.40
N THR A 64 -0.85 1.49 -0.49
CA THR A 64 -1.00 1.81 0.94
C THR A 64 0.26 2.45 1.51
N HIS A 65 1.43 1.88 1.19
CA HIS A 65 2.71 2.42 1.61
C HIS A 65 2.99 3.81 1.03
N ALA A 66 2.72 4.02 -0.27
CA ALA A 66 2.91 5.31 -0.93
C ALA A 66 2.07 6.42 -0.29
N HIS A 67 0.79 6.14 -0.03
CA HIS A 67 -0.11 7.07 0.65
C HIS A 67 0.35 7.38 2.08
N HIS A 68 0.76 6.37 2.86
CA HIS A 68 1.26 6.59 4.23
C HIS A 68 2.56 7.40 4.26
N ARG A 69 3.48 7.16 3.32
CA ARG A 69 4.74 7.92 3.20
C ARG A 69 4.49 9.38 2.86
N GLN A 70 3.55 9.66 1.95
CA GLN A 70 3.15 11.04 1.64
C GLN A 70 2.55 11.75 2.85
N SER A 71 1.65 11.09 3.60
CA SER A 71 1.05 11.66 4.81
C SER A 71 2.11 11.98 5.86
N ALA A 72 3.09 11.10 6.09
CA ALA A 72 4.19 11.36 7.00
C ALA A 72 5.06 12.56 6.56
N THR A 73 5.37 12.64 5.25
CA THR A 73 6.19 13.73 4.69
C THR A 73 5.49 15.08 4.81
N LEU A 74 4.18 15.14 4.51
CA LEU A 74 3.39 16.37 4.64
C LEU A 74 3.28 16.82 6.10
N ARG A 75 3.14 15.87 7.03
CA ARG A 75 3.03 16.18 8.46
C ARG A 75 4.31 16.81 9.03
N LEU A 76 5.48 16.36 8.57
CA LEU A 76 6.76 16.99 8.96
C LEU A 76 6.84 18.44 8.47
N LYS A 77 6.44 18.71 7.21
CA LYS A 77 6.45 20.06 6.65
C LYS A 77 5.52 21.04 7.35
N VAL A 78 4.41 20.57 7.93
CA VAL A 78 3.47 21.41 8.70
C VAL A 78 4.01 21.73 10.10
N VAL A 79 4.81 20.85 10.70
CA VAL A 79 5.41 21.08 12.02
C VAL A 79 6.62 22.03 11.92
N GLU A 80 7.29 22.06 10.78
CA GLU A 80 8.42 22.96 10.49
C GLU A 80 8.00 24.36 10.01
N ALA A 81 6.70 24.62 9.78
CA ALA A 81 6.15 25.90 9.34
C ALA A 81 5.45 26.65 10.49
#